data_AF-A0A8S8YU60-F1
#
_entry.id   AF-A0A8S8YU60-F1
#
_cell.length_a   1.000
_cell.length_b   1.000
_cell.length_c   1.000
_cell.angle_alpha   90.00
_cell.angle_beta   90.00
_cell.angle_gamma   90.00
#
_symmetry.space_group_name_H-M   'P 1'
#
loop_
_entity.id
_entity.type
_entity.pdbx_description
1 polymer ?
#
loop_
_entity_poly.entity_id
_entity_poly.type
_entity_poly.pdbx_seq_one_letter_code
_entity_poly.pdbx_strand_id
1 'polypeptide(L)'
;MFDRFKSWSNSNSKGLVCPSCQHTNQEGTKVCTRCYYQIDRPSFQQNSGLEQDESTDLLDQLMTEIEHEEEEEIAPPSFALDDLTVEVSQYGEGEEIVLDRKPDFDSMVRPEEDVDEEYELTADDIPQFVQKFEVPKDLQTKRKLLSRDKSN
;
A
#
# COMPACT_ATOMS: atom_id res chain seq x y z
N MET A 1 15.68 -13.50 27.44
CA MET A 1 14.41 -12.74 27.52
C MET A 1 13.40 -13.14 26.44
N PHE A 2 13.73 -14.01 25.47
CA PHE A 2 12.83 -14.38 24.36
C PHE A 2 12.19 -15.79 24.46
N ASP A 3 12.51 -16.60 25.48
CA ASP A 3 11.99 -17.99 25.61
C ASP A 3 10.51 -18.08 25.98
N ARG A 4 9.90 -16.98 26.43
CA ARG A 4 8.50 -16.96 26.87
C ARG A 4 7.48 -16.96 25.72
N PHE A 5 7.90 -16.67 24.48
CA PHE A 5 7.00 -16.64 23.31
C PHE A 5 6.84 -18.00 22.62
N LYS A 6 7.72 -18.99 22.89
CA LYS A 6 7.66 -20.32 22.26
C LYS A 6 6.66 -21.28 22.90
N SER A 7 6.28 -21.06 24.17
CA SER A 7 5.48 -22.02 24.94
C SER A 7 3.98 -22.07 24.57
N TRP A 8 3.46 -21.07 23.85
CA TRP A 8 2.07 -21.07 23.39
C TRP A 8 1.85 -21.87 22.10
N SER A 9 2.89 -22.07 21.28
CA SER A 9 2.77 -22.70 19.95
C SER A 9 2.56 -24.22 19.95
N ASN A 10 2.16 -24.80 21.09
CA ASN A 10 1.81 -26.23 21.20
C ASN A 10 0.47 -26.53 20.53
N SER A 11 0.43 -26.43 19.20
CA SER A 11 -0.49 -27.20 18.37
C SER A 11 0.37 -28.10 17.50
N ASN A 12 -0.01 -29.37 17.44
CA ASN A 12 0.69 -30.48 16.79
C ASN A 12 0.67 -30.33 15.25
N SER A 13 1.09 -29.18 14.72
CA SER A 13 1.16 -28.91 13.29
C SER A 13 2.55 -29.30 12.81
N LYS A 14 2.63 -30.42 12.11
CA LYS A 14 3.82 -30.86 11.37
C LYS A 14 4.17 -29.77 10.34
N GLY A 15 5.05 -28.84 10.69
CA GLY A 15 5.33 -27.68 9.85
C GLY A 15 6.27 -26.66 10.49
N LEU A 16 6.99 -25.94 9.63
CA LEU A 16 7.92 -24.88 10.01
C LEU A 16 7.21 -23.54 10.03
N VAL A 17 7.12 -22.91 11.21
CA VAL A 17 6.53 -21.57 11.37
C VAL A 17 7.51 -20.51 10.85
N CYS A 18 7.05 -19.67 9.92
CA CYS A 18 7.84 -18.57 9.38
C CYS A 18 8.12 -17.52 10.46
N PRO A 19 9.38 -17.11 10.70
CA PRO A 19 9.69 -16.08 11.69
C PRO A 19 9.23 -14.67 11.28
N SER A 20 9.00 -14.43 9.98
CA SER A 20 8.56 -13.13 9.46
C SER A 20 7.04 -12.94 9.54
N CYS A 21 6.24 -13.90 9.03
CA CYS A 21 4.78 -13.76 8.96
C CYS A 21 3.99 -14.77 9.81
N GLN A 22 4.68 -15.64 10.56
CA GLN A 22 4.08 -16.67 11.43
C GLN A 22 3.24 -17.73 10.68
N HIS A 23 3.28 -17.77 9.35
CA HIS A 23 2.64 -18.82 8.58
C HIS A 23 3.32 -20.19 8.79
N THR A 24 2.51 -21.24 8.98
CA THR A 24 3.01 -22.62 9.05
C THR A 24 3.26 -23.17 7.65
N ASN A 25 4.52 -23.38 7.31
CA ASN A 25 4.96 -23.98 6.05
C ASN A 25 5.13 -25.49 6.21
N GLN A 26 5.15 -26.23 5.10
CA GLN A 26 5.45 -27.66 5.12
C GLN A 26 6.88 -27.92 5.60
N GLU A 27 7.12 -29.07 6.24
CA GLU A 27 8.46 -29.46 6.69
C GLU A 27 9.43 -29.54 5.50
N GLY A 28 10.64 -28.98 5.66
CA GLY A 28 11.66 -28.93 4.60
C GLY A 28 11.51 -27.78 3.59
N THR A 29 10.51 -26.90 3.75
CA THR A 29 10.36 -25.71 2.90
C THR A 29 11.49 -24.71 3.17
N LYS A 30 12.21 -24.30 2.11
CA LYS A 30 13.29 -23.30 2.21
C LYS A 30 12.79 -21.86 2.23
N VAL A 31 11.65 -21.59 1.60
CA VAL A 31 11.10 -20.25 1.41
C VAL A 31 9.63 -20.24 1.80
N CYS A 32 9.20 -19.27 2.61
CA CYS A 32 7.82 -19.18 3.05
C CYS A 32 6.87 -19.00 1.86
N THR A 33 5.83 -19.83 1.79
CA THR A 33 4.83 -19.81 0.70
C THR A 33 3.88 -18.60 0.76
N ARG A 34 3.92 -17.83 1.85
CA ARG A 34 3.10 -16.62 2.06
C ARG A 34 3.87 -15.34 1.79
N CYS A 35 5.03 -15.16 2.43
CA CYS A 35 5.78 -13.90 2.39
C CYS A 35 7.15 -14.01 1.70
N TYR A 36 7.48 -15.16 1.12
CA TYR A 36 8.76 -15.41 0.43
C TYR A 36 10.03 -15.23 1.29
N TYR A 37 9.88 -15.16 2.61
CA TYR A 37 11.01 -15.16 3.53
C TYR A 37 11.80 -16.47 3.45
N GLN A 38 13.12 -16.41 3.41
CA GLN A 38 13.98 -17.59 3.29
C GLN A 38 14.21 -18.19 4.69
N ILE A 39 13.47 -19.24 5.01
CA ILE A 39 13.43 -19.90 6.32
C ILE A 39 14.71 -20.71 6.57
N ASP A 40 15.43 -21.08 5.50
CA ASP A 40 16.64 -21.90 5.55
C ASP A 40 17.90 -21.15 6.02
N ARG A 41 17.81 -19.84 6.23
CA ARG A 41 18.94 -18.99 6.61
C ARG A 41 18.50 -17.88 7.59
N PRO A 42 19.43 -17.32 8.39
CA PRO A 42 19.10 -16.24 9.32
C PRO A 42 18.78 -14.92 8.59
N SER A 43 18.15 -13.97 9.29
CA SER A 43 17.72 -12.69 8.72
C SER A 43 18.84 -11.86 8.09
N PHE A 44 20.07 -11.94 8.61
CA PHE A 44 21.21 -11.17 8.08
C PHE A 44 21.85 -11.81 6.84
N GLN A 45 21.44 -13.03 6.47
CA GLN A 45 21.89 -13.73 5.26
C GLN A 45 20.77 -13.87 4.22
N GLN A 46 19.65 -13.17 4.42
CA GLN A 46 18.57 -13.13 3.44
C GLN A 46 19.14 -12.58 2.13
N ASN A 47 18.89 -13.28 1.04
CA ASN A 47 19.19 -12.77 -0.29
C ASN A 47 18.05 -11.83 -0.70
N SER A 48 18.37 -10.57 -0.94
CA SER A 48 17.46 -9.55 -1.50
C SER A 48 17.02 -9.89 -2.92
N GLY A 49 17.72 -10.81 -3.60
CA GLY A 49 17.47 -11.15 -5.00
C GLY A 49 18.06 -10.15 -5.98
N LEU A 50 18.68 -9.08 -5.47
CA LEU A 50 19.47 -8.11 -6.22
C LEU A 50 20.96 -8.41 -6.00
N GLU A 51 21.78 -8.21 -7.02
CA GLU A 51 23.23 -8.26 -6.82
C GLU A 51 23.64 -7.11 -5.89
N GLN A 52 24.70 -7.31 -5.10
CA GLN A 52 25.13 -6.29 -4.12
C GLN A 52 25.44 -4.96 -4.81
N ASP A 53 26.02 -5.01 -6.01
CA ASP A 53 26.36 -3.85 -6.82
C ASP A 53 25.12 -3.06 -7.27
N GLU A 54 24.03 -3.75 -7.63
CA GLU A 54 22.76 -3.10 -8.01
C GLU A 54 22.10 -2.42 -6.80
N SER A 55 22.20 -3.02 -5.62
CA SER A 55 21.64 -2.43 -4.39
C SER A 55 22.39 -1.18 -3.95
N THR A 56 23.70 -1.10 -4.20
CA THR A 56 24.49 0.10 -3.91
C THR A 56 24.22 1.22 -4.92
N ASP A 57 24.10 0.88 -6.20
CA ASP A 57 23.85 1.86 -7.27
C ASP A 57 22.51 2.58 -7.07
N LEU A 58 21.45 1.86 -6.70
CA LEU A 58 20.15 2.45 -6.38
C LEU A 58 20.20 3.37 -5.14
N LEU A 59 20.97 3.00 -4.12
CA LEU A 59 21.12 3.82 -2.92
C LEU A 59 21.90 5.10 -3.24
N ASP A 60 22.96 5.00 -4.04
CA ASP A 60 23.75 6.15 -4.47
C ASP A 60 22.92 7.09 -5.35
N GLN A 61 22.07 6.57 -6.24
CA GLN A 61 21.13 7.37 -7.03
C GLN A 61 20.13 8.12 -6.14
N LEU A 62 19.52 7.45 -5.16
CA LEU A 62 18.59 8.09 -4.21
C LEU A 62 19.27 9.17 -3.37
N MET A 63 20.51 8.92 -2.93
CA MET A 63 21.29 9.93 -2.20
C MET A 63 21.63 11.12 -3.08
N THR A 64 21.91 10.89 -4.37
CA THR A 64 22.19 11.96 -5.34
C THR A 64 20.97 12.85 -5.56
N GLU A 65 19.76 12.29 -5.57
CA GLU A 65 18.50 13.04 -5.68
C GLU A 65 18.28 13.94 -4.46
N ILE A 66 18.50 13.42 -3.24
CA ILE A 66 18.41 14.21 -2.00
C ILE A 66 19.48 15.32 -1.95
N GLU A 67 20.68 15.07 -2.47
CA GLU A 67 21.75 16.08 -2.51
C GLU A 67 21.53 17.14 -3.61
N HIS A 68 20.70 16.86 -4.62
CA HIS A 68 20.36 17.79 -5.72
C HIS A 68 19.03 18.52 -5.52
N GLU A 69 18.24 18.19 -4.49
CA GLU A 69 17.26 19.12 -3.94
C GLU A 69 18.04 20.28 -3.29
N GLU A 70 18.40 21.27 -4.12
CA GLU A 70 18.65 22.62 -3.64
C GLU A 70 17.51 22.97 -2.68
N GLU A 71 17.89 23.44 -1.51
CA GLU A 71 17.09 23.85 -0.37
C GLU A 71 16.07 24.94 -0.78
N GLU A 72 15.05 24.60 -1.58
CA GLU A 72 13.79 25.29 -1.49
C GLU A 72 13.28 24.97 -0.09
N GLU A 73 13.47 25.91 0.83
CA GLU A 73 12.73 25.95 2.08
C GLU A 73 11.25 25.95 1.72
N ILE A 74 10.66 24.76 1.56
CA ILE A 74 9.23 24.56 1.55
C ILE A 74 8.82 24.85 2.99
N ALA A 75 8.64 26.12 3.30
CA ALA A 75 8.12 26.56 4.57
C ALA A 75 6.83 25.77 4.79
N PRO A 76 6.76 24.88 5.80
CA PRO A 76 5.57 24.08 6.00
C PRO A 76 4.41 25.07 6.18
N PRO A 77 3.29 24.91 5.46
CA PRO A 77 2.16 25.80 5.61
C PRO A 77 1.79 25.89 7.09
N SER A 78 1.99 27.08 7.68
CA SER A 78 1.74 27.32 9.10
C SER A 78 0.24 27.44 9.31
N PHE A 79 -0.44 26.33 9.53
CA PHE A 79 -1.86 26.32 9.90
C PHE A 79 -2.00 26.71 11.38
N ALA A 80 -2.51 27.92 11.67
CA ALA A 80 -2.97 28.26 13.01
C ALA A 80 -4.43 27.82 13.19
N LEU A 81 -4.77 27.28 14.36
CA LEU A 81 -6.16 26.88 14.66
C LEU A 81 -7.13 28.06 14.52
N ASP A 82 -6.65 29.27 14.85
CA ASP A 82 -7.40 30.53 14.75
C ASP A 82 -7.79 30.90 13.29
N ASP A 83 -7.15 30.30 12.28
CA ASP A 83 -7.47 30.53 10.86
C ASP A 83 -8.67 29.66 10.40
N LEU A 84 -8.95 28.57 11.11
CA LEU A 84 -10.07 27.65 10.81
C LEU A 84 -11.29 27.91 11.67
N THR A 85 -11.11 28.47 12.87
CA THR A 85 -12.21 28.71 13.81
C THR A 85 -12.96 29.98 13.45
N VAL A 86 -14.23 29.82 13.04
CA VAL A 86 -15.14 30.95 12.83
C VAL A 86 -16.12 31.02 13.99
N GLU A 87 -16.08 32.12 14.72
CA GLU A 87 -17.08 32.42 15.74
C GLU A 87 -18.39 32.83 15.04
N VAL A 88 -19.48 32.18 15.45
CA VAL A 88 -20.83 32.49 14.98
C VAL A 88 -21.50 33.32 16.06
N SER A 89 -21.81 34.57 15.73
CA SER A 89 -22.54 35.45 16.63
C SER A 89 -23.92 34.86 16.98
N GLN A 90 -24.35 35.07 18.23
CA GLN A 90 -25.67 34.63 18.68
C GLN A 90 -26.74 35.39 17.89
N TYR A 91 -27.58 34.64 17.17
CA TYR A 91 -28.66 35.15 16.32
C TYR A 91 -29.35 36.38 16.91
N GLY A 92 -29.35 37.48 16.15
CA GLY A 92 -30.26 38.61 16.42
C GLY A 92 -31.70 38.23 16.06
N GLU A 93 -32.63 39.18 16.16
CA GLU A 93 -34.07 38.99 15.88
C GLU A 93 -34.39 38.69 14.38
N GLY A 94 -33.37 38.51 13.54
CA GLY A 94 -33.46 38.17 12.12
C GLY A 94 -32.83 36.82 11.79
N GLU A 95 -33.25 36.21 10.69
CA GLU A 95 -32.81 34.89 10.21
C GLU A 95 -31.39 34.89 9.56
N GLU A 96 -30.60 35.95 9.74
CA GLU A 96 -29.30 36.13 9.07
C GLU A 96 -28.13 35.72 9.98
N ILE A 97 -27.25 34.88 9.44
CA ILE A 97 -26.06 34.39 10.14
C ILE A 97 -24.90 35.34 9.85
N VAL A 98 -24.44 36.06 10.88
CA VAL A 98 -23.28 36.96 10.79
C VAL A 98 -22.05 36.24 11.34
N LEU A 99 -21.07 36.03 10.46
CA LEU A 99 -19.76 35.48 10.80
C LEU A 99 -18.79 36.62 11.12
N ASP A 100 -17.97 36.45 12.17
CA ASP A 100 -17.04 37.50 12.60
C ASP A 100 -15.82 37.67 11.68
N ARG A 101 -15.52 36.65 10.86
CA ARG A 101 -14.42 36.65 9.88
C ARG A 101 -14.79 35.88 8.61
N LYS A 102 -14.20 36.28 7.48
CA LYS A 102 -14.25 35.54 6.21
C LYS A 102 -12.97 34.72 6.08
N PRO A 103 -13.02 33.38 6.17
CA PRO A 103 -11.84 32.56 5.91
C PRO A 103 -11.36 32.74 4.47
N ASP A 104 -10.05 32.85 4.29
CA ASP A 104 -9.41 32.94 2.98
C ASP A 104 -9.02 31.53 2.51
N PHE A 105 -9.84 30.96 1.63
CA PHE A 105 -9.63 29.61 1.10
C PHE A 105 -8.77 29.58 -0.16
N ASP A 106 -8.59 30.73 -0.84
CA ASP A 106 -7.82 30.81 -2.09
C ASP A 106 -6.33 30.54 -1.86
N SER A 107 -5.81 30.88 -0.68
CA SER A 107 -4.42 30.62 -0.29
C SER A 107 -4.15 29.18 0.16
N MET A 108 -5.19 28.39 0.48
CA MET A 108 -5.05 26.97 0.85
C MET A 108 -5.06 26.03 -0.35
N VAL A 109 -5.53 26.49 -1.51
CA VAL A 109 -5.43 25.73 -2.75
C VAL A 109 -4.00 25.89 -3.26
N ARG A 110 -3.15 24.90 -2.95
CA ARG A 110 -1.86 24.78 -3.62
C ARG A 110 -2.17 24.75 -5.12
N PRO A 111 -1.56 25.61 -5.95
CA PRO A 111 -1.70 25.46 -7.39
C PRO A 111 -1.34 24.02 -7.72
N GLU A 112 -2.19 23.34 -8.49
CA GLU A 112 -1.86 22.01 -8.99
C GLU A 112 -0.51 22.19 -9.70
N GLU A 113 0.54 21.58 -9.14
CA GLU A 113 1.79 21.42 -9.87
C GLU A 113 1.38 20.63 -11.10
N ASP A 114 1.42 21.28 -12.27
CA ASP A 114 1.24 20.62 -13.55
C ASP A 114 2.29 19.52 -13.60
N VAL A 115 1.91 18.31 -13.20
CA VAL A 115 2.77 17.14 -13.30
C VAL A 115 2.85 16.89 -14.80
N ASP A 116 3.89 17.44 -15.43
CA ASP A 116 4.11 17.47 -16.89
C ASP A 116 4.20 16.07 -17.54
N GLU A 117 4.05 15.01 -16.76
CA GLU A 117 4.09 13.63 -17.23
C GLU A 117 2.74 12.94 -17.01
N GLU A 118 1.74 13.33 -17.80
CA GLU A 118 0.55 12.50 -18.01
C GLU A 118 0.99 11.22 -18.74
N TYR A 119 1.43 10.22 -17.97
CA TYR A 119 1.89 8.95 -18.53
C TYR A 119 0.72 8.19 -19.16
N GLU A 120 0.71 8.14 -20.50
CA GLU A 120 -0.24 7.34 -21.26
C GLU A 120 0.23 5.88 -21.35
N LEU A 121 -0.64 4.94 -20.93
CA LEU A 121 -0.37 3.51 -21.09
C LEU A 121 -0.26 3.15 -22.57
N THR A 122 0.86 2.56 -22.96
CA THR A 122 1.15 2.11 -24.31
C THR A 122 0.90 0.60 -24.48
N ALA A 123 0.97 0.12 -25.71
CA ALA A 123 0.88 -1.33 -25.98
C ALA A 123 2.04 -2.13 -25.38
N ASP A 124 3.16 -1.48 -25.04
CA ASP A 124 4.33 -2.10 -24.44
C ASP A 124 4.10 -2.43 -22.95
N ASP A 125 3.17 -1.73 -22.29
CA ASP A 125 2.75 -2.00 -20.91
C ASP A 125 1.84 -3.24 -20.79
N ILE A 126 1.52 -3.90 -21.91
CA ILE A 126 0.68 -5.11 -21.92
C ILE A 126 1.51 -6.30 -21.42
N PRO A 127 1.06 -7.02 -20.39
CA PRO A 127 1.78 -8.18 -19.88
C PRO A 127 1.96 -9.25 -20.96
N GLN A 128 3.20 -9.66 -21.20
CA GLN A 128 3.57 -10.62 -22.25
C GLN A 128 2.88 -11.98 -22.10
N PHE A 129 2.53 -12.37 -20.87
CA PHE A 129 1.91 -13.65 -20.56
C PHE A 129 0.55 -13.45 -19.87
N VAL A 130 -0.52 -13.47 -20.65
CA VAL A 130 -1.89 -13.46 -20.13
C VAL A 130 -2.37 -14.90 -19.95
N GLN A 131 -2.52 -15.35 -18.69
CA GLN A 131 -3.14 -16.64 -18.41
C GLN A 131 -4.67 -16.50 -18.47
N LYS A 132 -5.24 -16.82 -19.63
CA LYS A 132 -6.71 -16.85 -19.79
C LYS A 132 -7.26 -18.08 -19.07
N PHE A 133 -8.10 -17.86 -18.07
CA PHE A 133 -8.78 -18.95 -17.39
C PHE A 133 -9.92 -19.47 -18.28
N GLU A 134 -9.72 -20.65 -18.88
CA GLU A 134 -10.81 -21.33 -19.58
C GLU A 134 -11.71 -22.01 -18.55
N VAL A 135 -12.98 -21.61 -18.50
CA VAL A 135 -13.98 -22.28 -17.66
C VAL A 135 -14.26 -23.65 -18.26
N PRO A 136 -14.00 -24.76 -17.53
CA PRO A 136 -14.33 -26.11 -18.00
C PRO A 136 -15.79 -26.21 -18.46
N LYS A 137 -16.02 -26.83 -19.62
CA LYS A 137 -17.35 -26.99 -20.24
C LYS A 137 -18.37 -27.64 -19.30
N ASP A 138 -17.90 -28.47 -18.38
CA ASP A 138 -18.71 -29.16 -17.37
C ASP A 138 -19.35 -28.19 -16.37
N LEU A 139 -18.62 -27.13 -15.98
CA LEU A 139 -19.14 -26.08 -15.10
C LEU A 139 -20.11 -25.15 -15.82
N GLN A 140 -19.90 -24.91 -17.12
CA GLN A 140 -20.84 -24.12 -17.94
C GLN A 140 -22.19 -24.85 -18.11
N THR A 141 -22.13 -26.16 -18.35
CA THR A 141 -23.32 -27.01 -18.49
C THR A 141 -24.08 -27.09 -17.17
N LYS A 142 -23.37 -27.29 -16.05
CA LYS A 142 -23.96 -27.30 -14.71
C LYS A 142 -24.64 -25.98 -14.36
N ARG A 143 -24.04 -24.83 -14.70
CA ARG A 143 -24.65 -23.50 -14.51
C ARG A 143 -25.93 -23.32 -15.35
N LYS A 144 -25.95 -23.77 -16.61
CA LYS A 144 -27.14 -23.69 -17.48
C LYS A 144 -28.29 -24.57 -17.00
N LEU A 145 -27.99 -25.74 -16.43
CA LEU A 145 -29.01 -26.62 -15.84
C LEU A 145 -29.59 -26.01 -14.56
N LEU A 146 -28.73 -25.52 -13.66
CA LEU A 146 -29.13 -24.82 -12.43
C LEU A 146 -29.95 -23.54 -12.68
N SER A 147 -29.70 -22.83 -13.78
CA SER A 147 -30.51 -21.66 -14.15
C SER A 147 -31.88 -22.04 -14.71
N ARG A 148 -32.03 -23.24 -15.30
CA ARG A 148 -33.28 -23.69 -15.93
C ARG A 148 -34.24 -24.29 -14.90
N ASP A 149 -33.71 -24.90 -13.84
CA ASP A 149 -34.49 -25.43 -12.72
C ASP A 149 -35.03 -24.32 -11.78
N LYS A 150 -34.54 -23.08 -11.91
CA LYS A 150 -35.04 -21.91 -11.15
C LYS A 150 -36.16 -21.13 -11.86
N SER A 151 -36.50 -21.51 -13.09
CA SER A 151 -37.53 -20.83 -13.90
C SER A 151 -38.79 -21.68 -14.13
N ASN A 152 -38.99 -22.72 -13.32
CA ASN A 152 -40.20 -23.55 -13.31
C ASN A 152 -40.82 -23.57 -11.92
#